data_AF-A0A535I010-F1
#
_entry.id   AF-A0A535I010-F1
#
_cell.length_a   1.000
_cell.length_b   1.000
_cell.length_c   1.000
_cell.angle_alpha   90.00
_cell.angle_beta   90.00
_cell.angle_gamma   90.00
#
_symmetry.space_group_name_H-M   'P 1'
#
loop_
_entity.id
_entity.type
_entity.pdbx_description
1 polymer ?
#
loop_
_entity_poly.entity_id
_entity_poly.type
_entity_poly.pdbx_seq_one_letter_code
_entity_poly.pdbx_strand_id
1 'polypeptide(L)'
;MVKALLASVAAAAATMLLAVGASAGATVQHINLSMPEQCFPGKFGSTFCVASTGQENIVQTPSGNLSAEINVSSSFVASLNGAVLASGSDSFQEHVLYTNGFTVLQEGGMHESSVTTSGGVTCTFNADIHVTGLDLATGIGHIQYSNVNFVCA
;
A
#
# COMPACT_ATOMS: atom_id res chain seq x y z
N MET A 1 0.69 4.91 -12.07
CA MET A 1 -0.17 5.68 -11.15
C MET A 1 -1.56 5.04 -11.02
N VAL A 2 -2.36 4.81 -12.07
CA VAL A 2 -3.67 4.09 -11.95
C VAL A 2 -3.55 2.66 -11.38
N LYS A 3 -2.40 2.01 -11.57
CA LYS A 3 -2.11 0.68 -10.97
C LYS A 3 -1.92 0.70 -9.45
N ALA A 4 -1.68 1.85 -8.82
CA ALA A 4 -1.46 1.96 -7.36
C ALA A 4 -2.79 1.88 -6.58
N LEU A 5 -3.84 2.55 -7.09
CA LEU A 5 -5.19 2.56 -6.47
C LEU A 5 -5.84 1.19 -6.28
N LEU A 6 -5.47 0.18 -7.08
CA LEU A 6 -6.00 -1.19 -6.98
C LEU A 6 -5.02 -2.16 -6.30
N ALA A 7 -3.75 -1.76 -6.13
CA ALA A 7 -2.72 -2.61 -5.55
C ALA A 7 -2.74 -2.60 -4.03
N SER A 8 -3.26 -1.53 -3.42
CA SER A 8 -3.22 -1.29 -1.98
C SER A 8 -4.30 -2.07 -1.21
N VAL A 9 -5.56 -2.12 -1.69
CA VAL A 9 -6.60 -3.01 -1.12
C VAL A 9 -6.22 -4.49 -1.27
N ALA A 10 -5.39 -4.81 -2.29
CA ALA A 10 -4.80 -6.13 -2.48
C ALA A 10 -3.56 -6.39 -1.60
N ALA A 11 -2.90 -5.36 -1.05
CA ALA A 11 -1.70 -5.51 -0.24
C ALA A 11 -2.03 -6.10 1.13
N ALA A 12 -3.03 -5.56 1.84
CA ALA A 12 -3.52 -6.18 3.08
C ALA A 12 -3.99 -7.62 2.84
N ALA A 13 -4.67 -7.88 1.71
CA ALA A 13 -5.10 -9.23 1.34
C ALA A 13 -3.94 -10.19 1.02
N ALA A 14 -2.82 -9.70 0.50
CA ALA A 14 -1.64 -10.51 0.23
C ALA A 14 -0.89 -10.88 1.52
N THR A 15 -0.81 -9.99 2.51
CA THR A 15 -0.25 -10.32 3.83
C THR A 15 -1.18 -11.25 4.63
N MET A 16 -2.50 -11.13 4.43
CA MET A 16 -3.48 -12.06 5.00
C MET A 16 -3.20 -13.52 4.59
N LEU A 17 -2.80 -13.81 3.34
CA LEU A 17 -2.51 -15.18 2.90
C LEU A 17 -1.39 -15.88 3.69
N LEU A 18 -0.49 -15.13 4.31
CA LEU A 18 0.61 -15.66 5.13
C LEU A 18 0.21 -15.85 6.61
N ALA A 19 -0.85 -15.19 7.07
CA ALA A 19 -1.33 -15.22 8.45
C ALA A 19 -2.41 -16.28 8.71
N VAL A 20 -3.13 -16.75 7.67
CA VAL A 20 -4.19 -17.78 7.78
C VAL A 20 -3.61 -19.19 7.96
N GLY A 21 -2.94 -19.42 9.09
CA GLY A 21 -2.37 -20.73 9.42
C GLY A 21 -2.59 -21.18 10.86
N ALA A 22 -3.00 -20.32 11.80
CA ALA A 22 -2.86 -20.66 13.22
C ALA A 22 -4.03 -20.25 14.12
N SER A 23 -4.90 -21.24 14.35
CA SER A 23 -5.54 -21.54 15.64
C SER A 23 -6.68 -20.63 16.15
N ALA A 24 -7.58 -21.26 16.90
CA ALA A 24 -8.74 -20.69 17.57
C ALA A 24 -8.35 -19.76 18.75
N GLY A 25 -7.59 -18.69 18.48
CA GLY A 25 -7.16 -17.71 19.46
C GLY A 25 -6.99 -16.31 18.85
N ALA A 26 -6.98 -15.29 19.70
CA ALA A 26 -6.61 -13.95 19.25
C ALA A 26 -5.15 -13.95 18.82
N THR A 27 -4.85 -13.43 17.63
CA THR A 27 -3.47 -13.27 17.15
C THR A 27 -3.19 -11.79 16.92
N VAL A 28 -1.98 -11.36 17.26
CA VAL A 28 -1.46 -10.03 16.95
C VAL A 28 -0.14 -10.22 16.24
N GLN A 29 0.00 -9.60 15.08
CA GLN A 29 1.22 -9.61 14.28
C GLN A 29 1.67 -8.18 14.02
N HIS A 30 2.98 -7.99 14.14
CA HIS A 30 3.66 -6.75 13.79
C HIS A 30 4.69 -7.09 12.72
N ILE A 31 4.47 -6.58 11.52
CA ILE A 31 5.29 -6.85 10.35
C ILE A 31 6.07 -5.59 10.06
N ASN A 32 7.40 -5.69 10.08
CA ASN A 32 8.26 -4.61 9.62
C ASN A 32 8.33 -4.66 8.09
N LEU A 33 7.85 -3.59 7.44
CA LEU A 33 7.85 -3.43 5.98
C LEU A 33 8.99 -2.50 5.52
N SER A 34 9.93 -2.19 6.41
CA SER A 34 11.10 -1.39 6.09
C SER A 34 12.15 -2.23 5.38
N MET A 35 12.59 -1.75 4.21
CA MET A 35 13.75 -2.28 3.50
C MET A 35 14.81 -1.19 3.36
N PRO A 36 16.08 -1.47 3.68
CA PRO A 36 17.16 -0.54 3.37
C PRO A 36 17.23 -0.32 1.85
N GLU A 37 17.83 0.79 1.44
CA GLU A 37 17.99 1.09 0.02
C GLU A 37 18.67 -0.07 -0.73
N GLN A 38 18.02 -0.53 -1.80
CA GLN A 38 18.55 -1.52 -2.71
C GLN A 38 18.68 -0.90 -4.10
N CYS A 39 19.90 -0.93 -4.64
CA CYS A 39 20.21 -0.40 -5.97
C CYS A 39 20.49 -1.53 -6.96
N PHE A 40 19.76 -1.52 -8.06
CA PHE A 40 19.86 -2.48 -9.15
C PHE A 40 20.56 -1.82 -10.34
N PRO A 41 21.77 -2.29 -10.71
CA PRO A 41 22.45 -1.80 -11.91
C PRO A 41 21.74 -2.33 -13.16
N GLY A 42 21.51 -1.45 -14.12
CA GLY A 42 21.02 -1.79 -15.46
C GLY A 42 22.11 -1.65 -16.52
N LYS A 43 21.70 -1.67 -17.80
CA LYS A 43 22.62 -1.50 -18.93
C LYS A 43 23.01 -0.02 -19.11
N PHE A 44 24.14 0.22 -19.78
CA PHE A 44 24.59 1.57 -20.16
C PHE A 44 24.80 2.53 -18.98
N GLY A 45 25.16 2.01 -17.80
CA GLY A 45 25.38 2.84 -16.61
C GLY A 45 24.09 3.34 -15.94
N SER A 46 22.93 2.75 -16.25
CA SER A 46 21.70 3.04 -15.52
C SER A 46 21.70 2.38 -14.14
N THR A 47 21.06 3.01 -13.15
CA THR A 47 20.84 2.44 -11.82
C THR A 47 19.43 2.77 -11.37
N PHE A 48 18.76 1.80 -10.75
CA PHE A 48 17.46 1.99 -10.13
C PHE A 48 17.56 1.61 -8.65
N CYS A 49 17.37 2.58 -7.76
CA CYS A 49 17.39 2.38 -6.32
C CYS A 49 15.98 2.47 -5.76
N VAL A 50 15.65 1.61 -4.80
CA VAL A 50 14.38 1.64 -4.07
C VAL A 50 14.62 1.47 -2.58
N ALA A 51 13.81 2.12 -1.77
CA ALA A 51 13.79 1.95 -0.32
C ALA A 51 12.34 1.97 0.17
N SER A 52 12.08 1.38 1.33
CA SER A 52 10.81 1.51 2.01
C SER A 52 11.00 1.58 3.52
N THR A 53 10.08 2.22 4.18
CA THR A 53 9.97 2.27 5.63
C THR A 53 8.50 2.12 6.00
N GLY A 54 8.23 1.41 7.09
CA GLY A 54 6.88 1.26 7.56
C GLY A 54 6.64 -0.05 8.27
N GLN A 55 5.38 -0.25 8.62
CA GLN A 55 4.92 -1.40 9.36
C GLN A 55 3.48 -1.73 9.01
N GLU A 56 3.13 -2.98 9.27
CA GLU A 56 1.77 -3.47 9.25
C GLU A 56 1.46 -4.14 10.59
N ASN A 57 0.31 -3.79 11.17
CA ASN A 57 -0.22 -4.38 12.38
C ASN A 57 -1.47 -5.16 12.01
N ILE A 58 -1.54 -6.43 12.38
CA ILE A 58 -2.68 -7.30 12.11
C ILE A 58 -3.18 -7.86 13.43
N VAL A 59 -4.47 -7.74 13.68
CA VAL A 59 -5.15 -8.26 14.86
C VAL A 59 -6.31 -9.14 14.41
N GLN A 60 -6.24 -10.42 14.72
CA GLN A 60 -7.37 -11.34 14.56
C GLN A 60 -8.02 -11.59 15.91
N THR A 61 -9.32 -11.35 16.02
CA THR A 61 -10.08 -11.62 17.26
C THR A 61 -10.49 -13.09 17.34
N PRO A 62 -10.82 -13.61 18.53
CA PRO A 62 -11.37 -14.97 18.68
C PRO A 62 -12.69 -15.18 17.94
N SER A 63 -13.43 -14.11 17.66
CA SER A 63 -14.65 -14.15 16.86
C SER A 63 -14.39 -14.32 15.36
N GLY A 64 -13.13 -14.36 14.92
CA GLY A 64 -12.75 -14.52 13.52
C GLY A 64 -12.80 -13.23 12.70
N ASN A 65 -12.91 -12.06 13.36
CA ASN A 65 -12.73 -10.77 12.68
C ASN A 65 -11.23 -10.47 12.60
N LEU A 66 -10.84 -9.74 11.56
CA LEU A 66 -9.46 -9.28 11.38
C LEU A 66 -9.45 -7.78 11.16
N SER A 67 -8.64 -7.09 11.94
CA SER A 67 -8.30 -5.69 11.74
C SER A 67 -6.86 -5.62 11.28
N ALA A 68 -6.57 -4.83 10.24
CA ALA A 68 -5.19 -4.52 9.88
C ALA A 68 -5.00 -3.02 9.70
N GLU A 69 -3.82 -2.54 10.06
CA GLU A 69 -3.37 -1.17 9.85
C GLU A 69 -2.01 -1.21 9.17
N ILE A 70 -1.87 -0.51 8.06
CA ILE A 70 -0.63 -0.42 7.30
C ILE A 70 -0.21 1.04 7.22
N ASN A 71 1.05 1.32 7.52
CA ASN A 71 1.64 2.63 7.33
C ASN A 71 3.02 2.45 6.71
N VAL A 72 3.13 2.77 5.43
CA VAL A 72 4.35 2.55 4.66
C VAL A 72 4.61 3.75 3.78
N SER A 73 5.89 4.06 3.64
CA SER A 73 6.41 4.96 2.63
C SER A 73 7.49 4.24 1.84
N SER A 74 7.52 4.46 0.54
CA SER A 74 8.55 3.97 -0.36
C SER A 74 9.13 5.11 -1.18
N SER A 75 10.34 4.92 -1.70
CA SER A 75 10.97 5.86 -2.61
C SER A 75 11.74 5.12 -3.67
N PHE A 76 11.89 5.76 -4.84
CA PHE A 76 12.75 5.29 -5.89
C PHE A 76 13.61 6.41 -6.48
N VAL A 77 14.76 6.04 -7.02
CA VAL A 77 15.62 6.92 -7.81
C VAL A 77 16.11 6.14 -9.03
N ALA A 78 15.89 6.71 -10.22
CA ALA A 78 16.40 6.21 -11.48
C ALA A 78 17.48 7.17 -12.00
N SER A 79 18.67 6.64 -12.25
CA SER A 79 19.84 7.41 -12.68
C SER A 79 20.49 6.81 -13.91
N LEU A 80 21.21 7.62 -14.69
CA LEU A 80 22.04 7.21 -15.81
C LEU A 80 23.40 7.91 -15.71
N ASN A 81 24.48 7.13 -15.63
CA ASN A 81 25.85 7.64 -15.48
C ASN A 81 26.00 8.63 -14.31
N GLY A 82 25.30 8.38 -13.20
CA GLY A 82 25.29 9.23 -12.01
C GLY A 82 24.34 10.42 -12.05
N ALA A 83 23.73 10.74 -13.19
CA ALA A 83 22.70 11.79 -13.29
C ALA A 83 21.32 11.21 -12.98
N VAL A 84 20.58 11.81 -12.05
CA VAL A 84 19.19 11.41 -11.74
C VAL A 84 18.30 11.81 -12.91
N LEU A 85 17.58 10.83 -13.46
CA LEU A 85 16.61 11.02 -14.55
C LEU A 85 15.19 11.16 -13.99
N ALA A 86 14.88 10.36 -12.96
CA ALA A 86 13.61 10.41 -12.27
C ALA A 86 13.77 9.98 -10.82
N SER A 87 12.89 10.48 -9.96
CA SER A 87 12.76 10.04 -8.59
C SER A 87 11.30 10.09 -8.17
N GLY A 88 10.97 9.41 -7.10
CA GLY A 88 9.64 9.53 -6.53
C GLY A 88 9.54 8.91 -5.16
N SER A 89 8.41 9.17 -4.53
CA SER A 89 8.04 8.61 -3.24
C SER A 89 6.54 8.37 -3.22
N ASP A 90 6.15 7.23 -2.65
CA ASP A 90 4.77 6.89 -2.38
C ASP A 90 4.60 6.72 -0.87
N SER A 91 3.48 7.14 -0.32
CA SER A 91 3.09 6.86 1.06
C SER A 91 1.65 6.41 1.11
N PHE A 92 1.39 5.35 1.85
CA PHE A 92 0.05 4.85 2.08
C PHE A 92 -0.17 4.57 3.56
N GLN A 93 -1.32 5.02 4.04
CA GLN A 93 -1.87 4.68 5.33
C GLN A 93 -3.21 4.00 5.09
N GLU A 94 -3.34 2.76 5.52
CA GLU A 94 -4.53 1.95 5.34
C GLU A 94 -4.98 1.39 6.68
N HIS A 95 -6.29 1.31 6.87
CA HIS A 95 -6.89 0.45 7.89
C HIS A 95 -8.01 -0.37 7.25
N VAL A 96 -8.21 -1.59 7.72
CA VAL A 96 -9.25 -2.49 7.25
C VAL A 96 -9.82 -3.30 8.40
N LEU A 97 -11.12 -3.56 8.34
CA LEU A 97 -11.85 -4.48 9.21
C LEU A 97 -12.57 -5.51 8.35
N TYR A 98 -12.07 -6.74 8.41
CA TYR A 98 -12.67 -7.90 7.80
C TYR A 98 -13.50 -8.71 8.80
N THR A 99 -14.63 -9.21 8.33
CA THR A 99 -15.55 -10.07 9.10
C THR A 99 -15.92 -11.31 8.28
N ASN A 100 -16.68 -12.21 8.90
CA ASN A 100 -17.23 -13.40 8.26
C ASN A 100 -16.14 -14.29 7.62
N GLY A 101 -15.07 -14.59 8.39
CA GLY A 101 -13.95 -15.38 7.89
C GLY A 101 -13.18 -14.70 6.76
N PHE A 102 -13.06 -13.37 6.83
CA PHE A 102 -12.36 -12.52 5.86
C PHE A 102 -13.01 -12.39 4.49
N THR A 103 -14.29 -12.75 4.38
CA THR A 103 -15.04 -12.65 3.12
C THR A 103 -15.71 -11.30 2.93
N VAL A 104 -15.90 -10.54 4.00
CA VAL A 104 -16.53 -9.22 3.96
C VAL A 104 -15.59 -8.19 4.56
N LEU A 105 -15.19 -7.20 3.76
CA LEU A 105 -14.58 -5.96 4.22
C LEU A 105 -15.70 -5.06 4.77
N GLN A 106 -15.89 -5.08 6.08
CA GLN A 106 -16.92 -4.28 6.74
C GLN A 106 -16.64 -2.79 6.58
N GLU A 107 -15.38 -2.40 6.80
CA GLU A 107 -14.89 -1.03 6.67
C GLU A 107 -13.42 -1.07 6.25
N GLY A 108 -13.01 -0.17 5.38
CA GLY A 108 -11.61 0.09 5.10
C GLY A 108 -11.40 1.51 4.65
N GLY A 109 -10.29 2.12 5.06
CA GLY A 109 -9.94 3.47 4.69
C GLY A 109 -8.48 3.55 4.30
N MET A 110 -8.19 4.38 3.32
CA MET A 110 -6.85 4.56 2.79
C MET A 110 -6.58 6.01 2.46
N HIS A 111 -5.41 6.49 2.88
CA HIS A 111 -4.82 7.73 2.43
C HIS A 111 -3.57 7.40 1.60
N GLU A 112 -3.56 7.81 0.33
CA GLU A 112 -2.43 7.64 -0.59
C GLU A 112 -1.89 9.00 -1.01
N SER A 113 -0.56 9.14 -0.95
CA SER A 113 0.17 10.25 -1.55
C SER A 113 1.31 9.72 -2.40
N SER A 114 1.48 10.26 -3.61
CA SER A 114 2.55 9.90 -4.52
C SER A 114 3.17 11.16 -5.10
N VAL A 115 4.49 11.23 -5.11
CA VAL A 115 5.26 12.30 -5.73
C VAL A 115 6.23 11.68 -6.72
N THR A 116 6.27 12.17 -7.95
CA THR A 116 7.23 11.72 -8.97
C THR A 116 7.82 12.94 -9.66
N THR A 117 9.14 12.98 -9.76
CA THR A 117 9.87 14.00 -10.52
C THR A 117 10.57 13.33 -11.70
N SER A 118 10.40 13.88 -12.91
CA SER A 118 11.08 13.42 -14.12
C SER A 118 11.21 14.57 -15.11
N GLY A 119 12.38 14.70 -15.75
CA GLY A 119 12.61 15.75 -16.75
C GLY A 119 12.43 17.18 -16.21
N GLY A 120 12.63 17.39 -14.90
CA GLY A 120 12.44 18.68 -14.23
C GLY A 120 11.00 19.02 -13.85
N VAL A 121 10.03 18.15 -14.14
CA VAL A 121 8.62 18.31 -13.76
C VAL A 121 8.33 17.41 -12.57
N THR A 122 7.66 17.95 -11.55
CA THR A 122 7.21 17.21 -10.37
C THR A 122 5.70 17.06 -10.41
N CYS A 123 5.22 15.83 -10.41
CA CYS A 123 3.81 15.50 -10.29
C CYS A 123 3.50 14.94 -8.91
N THR A 124 2.36 15.33 -8.36
CA THR A 124 1.85 14.87 -7.08
C THR A 124 0.43 14.36 -7.24
N PHE A 125 0.17 13.18 -6.70
CA PHE A 125 -1.15 12.57 -6.57
C PHE A 125 -1.49 12.43 -5.09
N ASN A 126 -2.74 12.73 -4.73
CA ASN A 126 -3.29 12.39 -3.42
C ASN A 126 -4.70 11.83 -3.61
N ALA A 127 -5.08 10.86 -2.79
CA ALA A 127 -6.45 10.38 -2.71
C ALA A 127 -6.76 9.78 -1.35
N ASP A 128 -8.01 9.93 -0.93
CA ASP A 128 -8.61 9.15 0.13
C ASP A 128 -9.61 8.17 -0.46
N ILE A 129 -9.57 6.93 -0.01
CA ILE A 129 -10.49 5.86 -0.41
C ILE A 129 -11.17 5.34 0.86
N HIS A 130 -12.49 5.21 0.82
CA HIS A 130 -13.25 4.61 1.90
C HIS A 130 -14.18 3.52 1.33
N VAL A 131 -14.08 2.32 1.87
CA VAL A 131 -14.82 1.14 1.44
C VAL A 131 -15.66 0.64 2.61
N THR A 132 -16.93 0.34 2.35
CA THR A 132 -17.84 -0.18 3.38
C THR A 132 -18.68 -1.32 2.82
N GLY A 133 -18.83 -2.36 3.63
CA GLY A 133 -19.68 -3.52 3.33
C GLY A 133 -19.36 -4.22 2.02
N LEU A 134 -18.08 -4.31 1.64
CA LEU A 134 -17.66 -4.99 0.42
C LEU A 134 -17.58 -6.50 0.67
N ASP A 135 -18.49 -7.24 0.05
CA ASP A 135 -18.43 -8.69 -0.06
C ASP A 135 -17.45 -9.06 -1.18
N LEU A 136 -16.35 -9.74 -0.82
CA LEU A 136 -15.30 -10.12 -1.76
C LEU A 136 -15.72 -11.22 -2.74
N ALA A 137 -16.72 -12.04 -2.39
CA ALA A 137 -17.22 -13.10 -3.25
C ALA A 137 -18.15 -12.56 -4.35
N THR A 138 -18.95 -11.55 -4.03
CA THR A 138 -19.90 -10.95 -4.97
C THR A 138 -19.38 -9.66 -5.61
N GLY A 139 -18.36 -9.03 -5.02
CA GLY A 139 -17.85 -7.72 -5.42
C GLY A 139 -18.81 -6.56 -5.13
N ILE A 140 -19.85 -6.80 -4.33
CA ILE A 140 -20.87 -5.79 -4.00
C ILE A 140 -20.47 -5.08 -2.72
N GLY A 141 -20.45 -3.75 -2.75
CA GLY A 141 -20.16 -2.90 -1.61
C GLY A 141 -20.26 -1.43 -1.99
N HIS A 142 -19.85 -0.55 -1.09
CA HIS A 142 -19.77 0.88 -1.35
C HIS A 142 -18.32 1.35 -1.29
N ILE A 143 -17.87 2.00 -2.36
CA ILE A 143 -16.53 2.58 -2.49
C ILE A 143 -16.70 4.07 -2.74
N GLN A 144 -16.09 4.89 -1.89
CA GLN A 144 -16.06 6.33 -2.00
C GLN A 144 -14.63 6.80 -2.18
N TYR A 145 -14.45 7.75 -3.11
CA TYR A 145 -13.20 8.47 -3.29
C TYR A 145 -13.39 9.92 -2.86
N SER A 146 -12.45 10.46 -2.09
CA SER A 146 -12.43 11.86 -1.67
C SER A 146 -11.02 12.42 -1.74
N ASN A 147 -10.91 13.75 -1.74
CA ASN A 147 -9.63 14.47 -1.80
C ASN A 147 -8.70 14.00 -2.94
N VAL A 148 -9.30 13.55 -4.05
CA VAL A 148 -8.56 13.08 -5.23
C VAL A 148 -8.01 14.29 -5.95
N ASN A 149 -6.68 14.41 -6.00
CA ASN A 149 -6.00 15.50 -6.65
C ASN A 149 -4.78 15.00 -7.42
N PHE A 150 -4.55 15.57 -8.61
CA PHE A 150 -3.36 15.33 -9.41
C PHE A 150 -2.85 16.65 -9.97
N VAL A 151 -1.62 17.02 -9.63
CA VAL A 151 -1.00 18.29 -10.03
C VAL A 151 0.40 18.01 -10.54
N CYS A 152 0.81 18.66 -11.62
CA CYS A 152 2.20 18.69 -12.06
C CYS A 152 2.69 20.14 -12.12
N ALA A 153 3.90 20.39 -11.62
CA ALA A 153 4.58 21.69 -11.62
C ALA A 153 5.99 21.57 -12.18
#